data_AF-A0A1L7WIB8-F1
#
_entry.id   AF-A0A1L7WIB8-F1
#
_cell.length_a   1.000
_cell.length_b   1.000
_cell.length_c   1.000
_cell.angle_alpha   90.00
_cell.angle_beta   90.00
_cell.angle_gamma   90.00
#
_symmetry.space_group_name_H-M   'P 1'
#
loop_
_entity.id
_entity.type
_entity.pdbx_description
1 polymer ?
#
loop_
_entity_poly.entity_id
_entity_poly.type
_entity_poly.pdbx_seq_one_letter_code
_entity_poly.pdbx_strand_id
1 'polypeptide(L)'
;MIRLLSVSIIALAIIGAYYFNRIELSFFGLQRLATSQMSTSLQPIGSSISYSCGTQNVQPHFLSYDPVLVYIESFLSPYEAQHLKELALSHYSSSTITASKENHKNEDVDGDIRRSETAWLPSPDPVVDCVRQRAANFQGLSSNKSMEALAAVRYNTGQEYKAHFDWNPFTKRPSDRRTSFFAILDANCTGGATHFPKVKSIAWGSDKRWCDWLDCSRPLEEGIFVRPIVGNALFWVNFKEDGTGHPATLHAGMPVVEGTKIGLNMWTYGKTSRK
;
A
#
# COMPACT_ATOMS: atom_id res chain seq x y z
N MET A 1 19.43 -29.17 76.93
CA MET A 1 18.49 -30.08 76.24
C MET A 1 18.48 -29.69 74.77
N ILE A 2 19.43 -30.15 73.94
CA ILE A 2 19.48 -31.40 73.16
C ILE A 2 18.38 -31.49 72.07
N ARG A 3 18.87 -31.57 70.79
CA ARG A 3 18.25 -31.94 69.50
C ARG A 3 17.38 -30.85 68.84
N LEU A 4 17.54 -30.45 67.57
CA LEU A 4 18.03 -31.16 66.37
C LEU A 4 18.98 -30.29 65.51
N LEU A 5 20.06 -30.92 65.04
CA LEU A 5 20.83 -30.58 63.84
C LEU A 5 20.40 -31.53 62.71
N SER A 6 20.63 -31.11 61.47
CA SER A 6 20.88 -31.90 60.23
C SER A 6 19.85 -31.78 59.10
N VAL A 7 20.40 -31.78 57.86
CA VAL A 7 19.78 -31.82 56.52
C VAL A 7 19.35 -30.42 55.99
N SER A 8 19.93 -29.78 54.96
CA SER A 8 20.91 -30.16 53.95
C SER A 8 21.45 -28.88 53.26
N ILE A 9 22.74 -28.59 53.44
CA ILE A 9 23.51 -27.64 52.60
C ILE A 9 24.13 -28.38 51.39
N ILE A 10 23.68 -29.60 51.10
CA ILE A 10 24.17 -30.46 50.02
C ILE A 10 23.06 -30.66 48.99
N ALA A 11 22.70 -29.60 48.27
CA ALA A 11 21.84 -29.69 47.08
C ALA A 11 22.09 -28.59 46.03
N LEU A 12 23.15 -27.79 46.19
CA LEU A 12 23.56 -26.77 45.21
C LEU A 12 24.85 -27.11 44.46
N ALA A 13 25.37 -28.33 44.62
CA ALA A 13 26.62 -28.77 44.00
C ALA A 13 26.46 -29.97 43.02
N ILE A 14 25.25 -30.31 42.59
CA ILE A 14 24.99 -31.52 41.77
C ILE A 14 24.46 -31.23 40.34
N ILE A 15 24.13 -29.99 39.98
CA ILE A 15 23.66 -29.68 38.59
C ILE A 15 24.79 -29.09 37.70
N GLY A 16 25.96 -28.79 38.27
CA GLY A 16 27.12 -28.27 37.53
C GLY A 16 28.07 -29.32 36.93
N ALA A 17 27.82 -30.62 37.15
CA ALA A 17 28.76 -31.70 36.82
C ALA A 17 28.23 -32.72 35.81
N TYR A 18 27.13 -32.43 35.10
CA TYR A 18 26.47 -33.39 34.19
C TYR A 18 26.66 -33.13 32.69
N TYR A 19 27.39 -32.07 32.28
CA TYR A 19 27.66 -31.80 30.86
C TYR A 19 29.13 -31.47 30.55
N PHE A 20 30.05 -31.83 31.45
CA PHE A 20 31.49 -31.80 31.18
C PHE A 20 32.02 -33.24 31.11
N ASN A 21 32.56 -33.59 29.95
CA ASN A 21 33.43 -34.75 29.65
C ASN A 21 32.83 -36.15 29.59
N ARG A 22 32.47 -36.58 28.36
CA ARG A 22 32.95 -37.77 27.63
C ARG A 22 32.57 -37.54 26.15
N ILE A 23 33.42 -37.66 25.12
CA ILE A 23 34.32 -38.76 24.74
C ILE A 23 35.46 -38.20 23.86
N GLU A 24 36.65 -38.78 24.02
CA GLU A 24 37.91 -38.50 23.33
C GLU A 24 38.03 -39.05 21.88
N LEU A 25 38.87 -38.35 21.11
CA LEU A 25 39.93 -38.80 20.19
C LEU A 25 39.69 -39.99 19.23
N SER A 26 39.77 -39.68 17.94
CA SER A 26 40.39 -40.54 16.92
C SER A 26 41.02 -39.66 15.83
N PHE A 27 42.34 -39.75 15.71
CA PHE A 27 43.18 -39.10 14.70
C PHE A 27 43.09 -39.83 13.34
N PHE A 28 43.49 -39.10 12.28
CA PHE A 28 43.76 -39.48 10.88
C PHE A 28 42.61 -39.35 9.87
N GLY A 29 42.70 -38.29 9.05
CA GLY A 29 41.89 -38.12 7.85
C GLY A 29 42.02 -36.73 7.23
N LEU A 30 43.23 -36.29 6.87
CA LEU A 30 43.43 -35.13 5.99
C LEU A 30 42.91 -35.49 4.58
N GLN A 31 41.62 -35.26 4.33
CA GLN A 31 41.08 -35.22 2.97
C GLN A 31 40.88 -33.77 2.55
N ARG A 32 41.59 -33.42 1.47
CA ARG A 32 41.48 -32.15 0.75
C ARG A 32 40.01 -31.90 0.40
N LEU A 33 39.40 -30.88 1.00
CA LEU A 33 38.21 -30.27 0.42
C LEU A 33 38.66 -29.56 -0.86
N ALA A 34 38.37 -30.19 -2.00
CA ALA A 34 38.53 -29.58 -3.30
C ALA A 34 37.68 -28.31 -3.32
N THR A 35 38.35 -27.16 -3.48
CA THR A 35 37.71 -25.90 -3.85
C THR A 35 37.01 -26.11 -5.19
N SER A 36 35.70 -26.31 -5.18
CA SER A 36 34.89 -26.21 -6.39
C SER A 36 34.92 -24.74 -6.82
N GLN A 37 35.79 -24.41 -7.77
CA GLN A 37 35.67 -23.18 -8.53
C GLN A 37 34.34 -23.27 -9.30
N MET A 38 33.27 -22.68 -8.76
CA MET A 38 32.12 -22.34 -9.58
C MET A 38 32.60 -21.24 -10.52
N SER A 39 32.89 -21.64 -11.75
CA SER A 39 33.01 -20.73 -12.88
C SER A 39 31.65 -20.06 -13.08
N THR A 40 31.46 -18.89 -12.48
CA THR A 40 30.37 -17.99 -12.84
C THR A 40 30.72 -17.38 -14.18
N SER A 41 30.28 -18.01 -15.27
CA SER A 41 30.21 -17.34 -16.55
C SER A 41 29.18 -16.21 -16.41
N LEU A 42 29.65 -14.97 -16.49
CA LEU A 42 28.78 -13.82 -16.66
C LEU A 42 28.15 -13.94 -18.03
N GLN A 43 26.91 -14.46 -18.09
CA GLN A 43 26.10 -14.32 -19.29
C GLN A 43 25.62 -12.86 -19.39
N PRO A 44 25.64 -12.26 -20.59
CA PRO A 44 25.22 -10.88 -20.76
C PRO A 44 23.73 -10.76 -20.46
N ILE A 45 23.39 -9.88 -19.51
CA ILE A 45 22.01 -9.57 -19.13
C ILE A 45 21.37 -8.82 -20.30
N GLY A 46 20.68 -9.58 -21.15
CA GLY A 46 19.92 -9.10 -22.29
C GLY A 46 18.61 -9.87 -22.48
N SER A 47 18.04 -10.41 -21.40
CA SER A 47 16.74 -11.10 -21.45
C SER A 47 15.66 -10.22 -20.84
N SER A 48 14.76 -9.69 -21.67
CA SER A 48 13.49 -9.12 -21.23
C SER A 48 12.74 -10.16 -20.38
N ILE A 49 12.60 -9.92 -19.08
CA ILE A 49 11.79 -10.77 -18.21
C ILE A 49 10.34 -10.65 -18.72
N SER A 50 9.80 -11.70 -19.35
CA SER A 50 8.38 -11.73 -19.71
C SER A 50 7.56 -11.99 -18.45
N TYR A 51 7.07 -10.92 -17.82
CA TYR A 51 6.09 -11.04 -16.75
C TYR A 51 4.73 -11.46 -17.35
N SER A 52 4.10 -12.46 -16.75
CA SER A 52 2.76 -12.92 -17.12
C SER A 52 1.77 -12.54 -16.03
N CYS A 53 0.61 -12.00 -16.41
CA CYS A 53 -0.41 -11.61 -15.46
C CYS A 53 -0.96 -12.85 -14.72
N GLY A 54 -0.54 -13.04 -13.47
CA GLY A 54 -1.10 -14.08 -12.61
C GLY A 54 -2.55 -13.77 -12.21
N THR A 55 -3.34 -14.83 -12.00
CA THR A 55 -4.65 -14.73 -11.35
C THR A 55 -4.46 -14.36 -9.88
N GLN A 56 -4.89 -13.16 -9.48
CA GLN A 56 -4.92 -12.76 -8.07
C GLN A 56 -6.24 -13.19 -7.43
N ASN A 57 -6.18 -13.75 -6.23
CA ASN A 57 -7.37 -14.12 -5.45
C ASN A 57 -7.94 -12.90 -4.70
N VAL A 58 -8.40 -11.90 -5.45
CA VAL A 58 -8.92 -10.65 -4.88
C VAL A 58 -10.16 -10.89 -4.03
N GLN A 59 -10.19 -10.35 -2.80
CA GLN A 59 -11.35 -10.45 -1.90
C GLN A 59 -11.96 -9.06 -1.63
N PRO A 60 -13.12 -8.73 -2.24
CA PRO A 60 -13.78 -7.45 -2.03
C PRO A 60 -14.70 -7.44 -0.81
N HIS A 61 -14.64 -6.35 -0.05
CA HIS A 61 -15.51 -6.05 1.09
C HIS A 61 -16.13 -4.67 0.92
N PHE A 62 -17.45 -4.60 0.83
CA PHE A 62 -18.15 -3.31 0.72
C PHE A 62 -18.09 -2.56 2.06
N LEU A 63 -17.44 -1.40 2.07
CA LEU A 63 -17.44 -0.48 3.20
C LEU A 63 -18.68 0.42 3.18
N SER A 64 -19.17 0.72 1.98
CA SER A 64 -20.37 1.53 1.74
C SER A 64 -21.00 1.17 0.39
N TYR A 65 -22.32 1.27 0.31
CA TYR A 65 -23.08 1.16 -0.94
C TYR A 65 -23.35 2.52 -1.58
N ASP A 66 -23.40 3.61 -0.80
CA ASP A 66 -23.59 4.97 -1.30
C ASP A 66 -22.74 5.99 -0.52
N PRO A 67 -21.62 6.50 -1.09
CA PRO A 67 -21.06 6.09 -2.38
C PRO A 67 -20.59 4.64 -2.31
N VAL A 68 -20.47 3.99 -3.46
CA VAL A 68 -19.79 2.69 -3.54
C VAL A 68 -18.35 2.88 -3.09
N LEU A 69 -17.99 2.18 -2.01
CA LEU A 69 -16.63 2.10 -1.49
C LEU A 69 -16.33 0.65 -1.11
N VAL A 70 -15.28 0.11 -1.70
CA VAL A 70 -14.90 -1.30 -1.55
C VAL A 70 -13.45 -1.37 -1.09
N TYR A 71 -13.22 -2.13 -0.02
CA TYR A 71 -11.89 -2.58 0.38
C TYR A 71 -11.57 -3.89 -0.34
N ILE A 72 -10.37 -4.03 -0.88
CA ILE A 72 -9.99 -5.17 -1.70
C ILE A 72 -8.69 -5.75 -1.14
N GLU A 73 -8.77 -6.97 -0.61
CA GLU A 73 -7.59 -7.70 -0.18
C GLU A 73 -6.88 -8.35 -1.37
N SER A 74 -5.55 -8.46 -1.26
CA SER A 74 -4.71 -9.16 -2.25
C SER A 74 -4.89 -8.62 -3.67
N PHE A 75 -5.04 -7.30 -3.82
CA PHE A 75 -5.20 -6.66 -5.12
C PHE A 75 -3.91 -6.71 -5.95
N LEU A 76 -2.76 -6.54 -5.29
CA LEU A 76 -1.43 -6.70 -5.87
C LEU A 76 -0.75 -7.92 -5.23
N SER A 77 0.00 -8.67 -6.05
CA SER A 77 0.94 -9.64 -5.47
C SER A 77 2.14 -8.92 -4.81
N PRO A 78 2.88 -9.60 -3.91
CA PRO A 78 4.11 -9.04 -3.33
C PRO A 78 5.13 -8.61 -4.40
N TYR A 79 5.24 -9.37 -5.48
CA TYR A 79 6.11 -9.03 -6.62
C TYR A 79 5.65 -7.75 -7.32
N GLU A 80 4.35 -7.62 -7.60
CA GLU A 80 3.80 -6.43 -8.27
C GLU A 80 3.98 -5.17 -7.41
N ALA A 81 3.72 -5.27 -6.11
CA ALA A 81 3.92 -4.15 -5.19
C ALA A 81 5.38 -3.68 -5.17
N GLN A 82 6.32 -4.62 -5.09
CA GLN A 82 7.76 -4.31 -5.08
C GLN A 82 8.23 -3.76 -6.44
N HIS A 83 7.84 -4.39 -7.56
CA HIS A 83 8.21 -3.94 -8.91
C HIS A 83 7.73 -2.50 -9.17
N LEU A 84 6.47 -2.19 -8.86
CA LEU A 84 5.91 -0.85 -9.07
C LEU A 84 6.56 0.19 -8.15
N LYS A 85 6.92 -0.20 -6.92
CA LYS A 85 7.70 0.65 -6.00
C LYS A 85 9.09 0.96 -6.56
N GLU A 86 9.79 -0.04 -7.08
CA GLU A 86 11.12 0.12 -7.68
C GLU A 86 11.06 0.96 -8.95
N LEU A 87 10.09 0.67 -9.83
CA LEU A 87 9.84 1.42 -11.05
C LEU A 87 9.55 2.90 -10.77
N ALA A 88 8.94 3.23 -9.62
CA ALA A 88 8.68 4.61 -9.24
C ALA A 88 9.95 5.40 -8.85
N LEU A 89 11.02 4.74 -8.38
CA LEU A 89 12.15 5.39 -7.69
C LEU A 89 12.81 6.50 -8.52
N SER A 90 13.02 6.28 -9.81
CA SER A 90 13.65 7.24 -10.72
C SER A 90 12.69 8.29 -11.28
N HIS A 91 11.39 8.23 -10.95
CA HIS A 91 10.35 9.06 -11.53
C HIS A 91 9.68 9.99 -10.52
N TYR A 92 10.10 9.97 -9.25
CA TYR A 92 9.55 10.86 -8.23
C TYR A 92 9.91 12.32 -8.52
N SER A 93 8.87 13.16 -8.47
CA SER A 93 8.97 14.60 -8.49
C SER A 93 8.08 15.18 -7.39
N SER A 94 8.41 16.36 -6.89
CA SER A 94 7.59 17.03 -5.88
C SER A 94 6.20 17.31 -6.46
N SER A 95 5.15 16.95 -5.71
CA SER A 95 3.76 17.08 -6.18
C SER A 95 3.24 18.54 -6.19
N THR A 96 4.08 19.51 -5.80
CA THR A 96 3.78 20.95 -5.82
C THR A 96 3.78 21.56 -7.22
N ILE A 97 4.19 20.84 -8.27
CA ILE A 97 4.38 21.40 -9.62
C ILE A 97 3.66 20.54 -10.67
N THR A 98 2.33 20.63 -10.74
CA THR A 98 1.60 20.32 -11.99
C THR A 98 0.20 20.97 -12.03
N ALA A 99 0.05 22.15 -11.43
CA ALA A 99 -0.98 23.09 -11.87
C ALA A 99 -0.39 23.92 -13.01
N SER A 100 -0.95 23.75 -14.22
CA SER A 100 -0.84 24.65 -15.38
C SER A 100 0.57 25.08 -15.85
N LYS A 101 1.07 24.41 -16.91
CA LYS A 101 1.82 25.13 -17.97
C LYS A 101 0.84 25.97 -18.79
N GLU A 102 0.19 26.95 -18.17
CA GLU A 102 -0.39 28.08 -18.88
C GLU A 102 -0.04 29.34 -18.08
N ASN A 103 0.62 30.24 -18.78
CA ASN A 103 1.22 31.48 -18.30
C ASN A 103 0.29 32.27 -17.39
N HIS A 104 0.54 32.33 -16.08
CA HIS A 104 0.37 33.55 -15.28
C HIS A 104 1.32 33.54 -14.08
N LYS A 105 1.94 34.70 -13.87
CA LYS A 105 2.97 35.00 -12.87
C LYS A 105 2.42 34.92 -11.45
N ASN A 106 3.30 34.48 -10.54
CA ASN A 106 3.40 34.85 -9.13
C ASN A 106 2.11 35.10 -8.35
N GLU A 107 1.62 34.08 -7.67
CA GLU A 107 1.23 34.15 -6.26
C GLU A 107 1.60 32.79 -5.63
N ASP A 108 2.08 32.79 -4.39
CA ASP A 108 2.40 31.60 -3.58
C ASP A 108 1.16 30.73 -3.34
N VAL A 109 0.69 30.02 -4.37
CA VAL A 109 -0.42 29.05 -4.25
C VAL A 109 0.14 27.71 -3.76
N ASP A 110 0.63 27.80 -2.53
CA ASP A 110 0.46 26.90 -1.41
C ASP A 110 0.93 25.43 -1.53
N GLY A 111 2.15 25.19 -1.04
CA GLY A 111 2.66 23.87 -0.68
C GLY A 111 1.99 23.22 0.55
N ASP A 112 0.92 23.81 1.11
CA ASP A 112 0.24 23.30 2.31
C ASP A 112 -0.82 22.21 2.02
N ILE A 113 -1.32 22.10 0.78
CA ILE A 113 -2.36 21.13 0.42
C ILE A 113 -1.79 19.70 0.33
N ARG A 114 -0.56 19.54 -0.17
CA ARG A 114 0.05 18.23 -0.42
C ARG A 114 1.57 18.29 -0.30
N ARG A 115 2.12 17.61 0.70
CA ARG A 115 3.57 17.47 0.91
C ARG A 115 4.05 16.08 0.53
N SER A 116 3.82 15.62 -0.70
CA SER A 116 4.23 14.27 -1.13
C SER A 116 5.02 14.29 -2.44
N GLU A 117 5.68 13.19 -2.76
CA GLU A 117 6.31 12.97 -4.07
C GLU A 117 5.40 12.11 -4.95
N THR A 118 5.28 12.43 -6.23
CA THR A 118 4.52 11.62 -7.22
C THR A 118 5.45 11.13 -8.31
N ALA A 119 5.30 9.86 -8.66
CA ALA A 119 5.93 9.22 -9.81
C ALA A 119 4.84 8.65 -10.73
N TRP A 120 4.74 9.18 -11.94
CA TRP A 120 3.89 8.59 -12.98
C TRP A 120 4.65 7.42 -13.60
N LEU A 121 4.08 6.22 -13.49
CA LEU A 121 4.74 5.01 -13.92
C LEU A 121 4.75 4.91 -15.45
N PRO A 122 5.91 4.63 -16.06
CA PRO A 122 6.02 4.53 -17.51
C PRO A 122 5.22 3.34 -18.06
N SER A 123 4.83 3.44 -19.32
CA SER A 123 4.28 2.37 -20.14
C SER A 123 4.99 2.42 -21.51
N PRO A 124 5.34 1.27 -22.13
CA PRO A 124 4.96 -0.09 -21.73
C PRO A 124 5.75 -0.61 -20.53
N ASP A 125 5.06 -1.33 -19.64
CA ASP A 125 5.64 -2.19 -18.61
C ASP A 125 4.62 -3.30 -18.32
N PRO A 126 5.02 -4.59 -18.38
CA PRO A 126 4.06 -5.69 -18.30
C PRO A 126 3.35 -5.77 -16.94
N VAL A 127 3.99 -5.34 -15.85
CA VAL A 127 3.36 -5.32 -14.52
C VAL A 127 2.33 -4.19 -14.43
N VAL A 128 2.68 -3.00 -14.92
CA VAL A 128 1.74 -1.86 -15.03
C VAL A 128 0.51 -2.26 -15.84
N ASP A 129 0.71 -2.92 -16.98
CA ASP A 129 -0.40 -3.34 -17.86
C ASP A 129 -1.28 -4.41 -17.19
N CYS A 130 -0.69 -5.37 -16.48
CA CYS A 130 -1.44 -6.37 -15.71
C CYS A 130 -2.32 -5.75 -14.62
N VAL A 131 -1.78 -4.79 -13.86
CA VAL A 131 -2.52 -4.11 -12.79
C VAL A 131 -3.64 -3.24 -13.36
N ARG A 132 -3.38 -2.53 -14.47
CA ARG A 132 -4.43 -1.79 -15.20
C ARG A 132 -5.55 -2.72 -15.66
N GLN A 133 -5.20 -3.85 -16.26
CA GLN A 133 -6.18 -4.83 -16.73
C GLN A 133 -7.01 -5.40 -15.58
N ARG A 134 -6.39 -5.66 -14.43
CA ARG A 134 -7.09 -6.11 -13.22
C ARG A 134 -8.09 -5.07 -12.71
N ALA A 135 -7.68 -3.81 -12.62
CA ALA A 135 -8.56 -2.70 -12.25
C ALA A 135 -9.71 -2.52 -13.26
N ALA A 136 -9.43 -2.65 -14.55
CA ALA A 136 -10.44 -2.62 -15.61
C ALA A 136 -11.47 -3.76 -15.46
N ASN A 137 -11.00 -4.98 -15.22
CA ASN A 137 -11.87 -6.15 -15.03
C ASN A 137 -12.78 -6.00 -13.80
N PHE A 138 -12.22 -5.52 -12.68
CA PHE A 138 -12.99 -5.27 -11.45
C PHE A 138 -14.15 -4.28 -11.68
N GLN A 139 -13.95 -3.29 -12.54
CA GLN A 139 -14.94 -2.26 -12.87
C GLN A 139 -15.94 -2.68 -13.98
N GLY A 140 -16.14 -3.99 -14.18
CA GLY A 140 -17.03 -4.49 -15.22
C GLY A 140 -16.45 -4.36 -16.63
N LEU A 141 -15.18 -4.73 -16.82
CA LEU A 141 -14.47 -4.72 -18.11
C LEU A 141 -14.32 -3.32 -18.72
N SER A 142 -14.00 -2.33 -17.89
CA SER A 142 -13.76 -0.96 -18.33
C SER A 142 -12.58 -0.88 -19.32
N SER A 143 -12.61 0.09 -20.24
CA SER A 143 -11.51 0.23 -21.20
C SER A 143 -10.24 0.78 -20.53
N ASN A 144 -9.10 0.09 -20.73
CA ASN A 144 -7.79 0.60 -20.31
C ASN A 144 -7.46 1.98 -20.92
N LYS A 145 -8.09 2.36 -22.04
CA LYS A 145 -7.91 3.68 -22.69
C LYS A 145 -8.48 4.82 -21.86
N SER A 146 -9.46 4.55 -21.00
CA SER A 146 -10.07 5.54 -20.11
C SER A 146 -9.28 5.72 -18.80
N MET A 147 -8.27 4.89 -18.56
CA MET A 147 -7.46 4.98 -17.34
C MET A 147 -6.25 5.91 -17.52
N GLU A 148 -6.04 6.82 -16.59
CA GLU A 148 -4.81 7.60 -16.49
C GLU A 148 -3.58 6.70 -16.31
N ALA A 149 -2.39 7.19 -16.62
CA ALA A 149 -1.15 6.54 -16.20
C ALA A 149 -1.19 6.29 -14.68
N LEU A 150 -0.61 5.17 -14.23
CA LEU A 150 -0.61 4.87 -12.80
C LEU A 150 0.31 5.85 -12.06
N ALA A 151 -0.12 6.35 -10.90
CA ALA A 151 0.65 7.31 -10.13
C ALA A 151 1.03 6.75 -8.77
N ALA A 152 2.32 6.41 -8.59
CA ALA A 152 2.87 6.09 -7.29
C ALA A 152 3.09 7.37 -6.49
N VAL A 153 2.68 7.37 -5.22
CA VAL A 153 2.71 8.55 -4.35
C VAL A 153 3.37 8.19 -3.03
N ARG A 154 4.41 8.93 -2.65
CA ARG A 154 5.20 8.67 -1.43
C ARG A 154 4.94 9.74 -0.38
N TYR A 155 4.68 9.29 0.84
CA TYR A 155 4.53 10.08 2.05
C TYR A 155 5.58 9.64 3.07
N ASN A 156 6.48 10.54 3.44
CA ASN A 156 7.41 10.39 4.55
C ASN A 156 6.77 10.89 5.85
N THR A 157 7.48 10.69 6.97
CA THR A 157 7.06 11.19 8.28
C THR A 157 6.65 12.67 8.24
N GLY A 158 5.49 12.98 8.83
CA GLY A 158 4.87 14.30 8.85
C GLY A 158 4.14 14.71 7.57
N GLN A 159 4.26 13.94 6.48
CA GLN A 159 3.59 14.24 5.22
C GLN A 159 2.16 13.69 5.21
N GLU A 160 1.27 14.45 4.58
CA GLU A 160 -0.16 14.15 4.45
C GLU A 160 -0.70 14.64 3.10
N TYR A 161 -1.95 14.31 2.81
CA TYR A 161 -2.73 14.96 1.76
C TYR A 161 -4.07 15.41 2.34
N LYS A 162 -4.30 16.72 2.32
CA LYS A 162 -5.53 17.33 2.83
C LYS A 162 -6.76 16.77 2.11
N ALA A 163 -7.92 16.95 2.75
CA ALA A 163 -9.19 16.49 2.22
C ALA A 163 -9.47 17.07 0.83
N HIS A 164 -9.73 16.21 -0.15
CA HIS A 164 -9.94 16.58 -1.54
C HIS A 164 -10.90 15.62 -2.25
N PHE A 165 -11.27 15.99 -3.47
CA PHE A 165 -11.97 15.14 -4.41
C PHE A 165 -11.02 14.76 -5.55
N ASP A 166 -11.16 13.55 -6.06
CA ASP A 166 -10.49 13.16 -7.30
C ASP A 166 -11.15 13.75 -8.55
N TRP A 167 -12.40 14.19 -8.43
CA TRP A 167 -13.10 14.92 -9.49
C TRP A 167 -13.08 16.42 -9.18
N ASN A 168 -13.23 17.27 -10.20
CA ASN A 168 -13.21 18.71 -10.00
C ASN A 168 -14.60 19.25 -9.59
N PRO A 169 -14.77 19.78 -8.37
CA PRO A 169 -16.06 20.30 -7.91
C PRO A 169 -16.36 21.72 -8.40
N PHE A 170 -15.37 22.42 -8.96
CA PHE A 170 -15.46 23.83 -9.33
C PHE A 170 -15.64 24.05 -10.83
N THR A 171 -15.10 23.15 -11.66
CA THR A 171 -15.10 23.29 -13.12
C THR A 171 -15.96 22.23 -13.78
N LYS A 172 -16.99 22.65 -14.52
CA LYS A 172 -17.78 21.74 -15.36
C LYS A 172 -16.93 21.27 -16.55
N ARG A 173 -16.41 20.06 -16.47
CA ARG A 173 -15.70 19.38 -17.56
C ARG A 173 -16.64 18.37 -18.22
N PRO A 174 -16.50 18.03 -19.51
CA PRO A 174 -17.30 16.98 -20.17
C PRO A 174 -16.93 15.55 -19.72
N SER A 175 -15.79 15.39 -19.06
CA SER A 175 -15.28 14.12 -18.53
C SER A 175 -14.40 14.42 -17.32
N ASP A 176 -14.44 13.56 -16.31
CA ASP A 176 -13.58 13.64 -15.12
C ASP A 176 -13.37 12.22 -14.54
N ARG A 177 -12.58 12.08 -13.47
CA ARG A 177 -12.25 10.81 -12.82
C ARG A 177 -13.49 10.20 -12.16
N ARG A 178 -14.18 9.32 -12.89
CA ARG A 178 -15.43 8.65 -12.47
C ARG A 178 -15.19 7.66 -11.34
N THR A 179 -14.06 6.99 -11.33
CA THR A 179 -13.69 5.99 -10.32
C THR A 179 -12.23 6.10 -9.96
N SER A 180 -11.88 5.53 -8.82
CA SER A 180 -10.52 5.58 -8.30
C SER A 180 -10.21 4.29 -7.58
N PHE A 181 -8.98 3.81 -7.80
CA PHE A 181 -8.36 2.86 -6.90
C PHE A 181 -7.17 3.51 -6.21
N PHE A 182 -6.94 3.08 -4.97
CA PHE A 182 -5.74 3.39 -4.22
C PHE A 182 -5.17 2.11 -3.60
N ALA A 183 -4.13 1.56 -4.22
CA ALA A 183 -3.43 0.38 -3.71
C ALA A 183 -2.21 0.77 -2.88
N ILE A 184 -1.81 -0.07 -1.93
CA ILE A 184 -0.63 0.19 -1.09
C ILE A 184 0.56 -0.62 -1.62
N LEU A 185 1.62 0.06 -2.03
CA LEU A 185 2.87 -0.56 -2.48
C LEU A 185 3.83 -0.81 -1.33
N ASP A 186 3.84 0.08 -0.34
CA ASP A 186 4.69 0.00 0.84
C ASP A 186 4.04 0.76 1.99
N ALA A 187 4.18 0.23 3.20
CA ALA A 187 3.60 0.81 4.42
C ALA A 187 4.40 0.44 5.66
N ASN A 188 5.73 0.58 5.58
CA ASN A 188 6.57 0.55 6.76
C ASN A 188 6.41 1.86 7.55
N CYS A 189 5.21 2.06 8.12
CA CYS A 189 4.81 3.30 8.75
C CYS A 189 3.75 3.11 9.85
N THR A 190 3.69 4.08 10.76
CA THR A 190 2.52 4.31 11.63
C THR A 190 1.73 5.53 11.13
N GLY A 191 0.43 5.56 11.42
CA GLY A 191 -0.47 6.55 10.83
C GLY A 191 -0.72 6.28 9.34
N GLY A 192 -0.86 7.32 8.53
CA GLY A 192 -0.98 7.17 7.08
C GLY A 192 -2.29 6.55 6.59
N ALA A 193 -3.36 6.55 7.40
CA ALA A 193 -4.67 6.02 6.97
C ALA A 193 -5.24 6.82 5.77
N THR A 194 -6.09 6.20 4.97
CA THR A 194 -6.94 6.92 4.01
C THR A 194 -8.28 7.19 4.69
N HIS A 195 -8.62 8.47 4.85
CA HIS A 195 -9.77 8.92 5.63
C HIS A 195 -10.91 9.41 4.72
N PHE A 196 -12.12 8.89 4.93
CA PHE A 196 -13.34 9.37 4.28
C PHE A 196 -14.29 9.95 5.33
N PRO A 197 -14.26 11.28 5.58
CA PRO A 197 -15.03 11.91 6.66
C PRO A 197 -16.55 11.85 6.49
N LYS A 198 -17.04 11.59 5.27
CA LYS A 198 -18.46 11.64 4.95
C LYS A 198 -19.06 10.27 4.64
N VAL A 199 -18.23 9.23 4.56
CA VAL A 199 -18.72 7.87 4.36
C VAL A 199 -19.09 7.31 5.72
N LYS A 200 -20.39 7.07 5.91
CA LYS A 200 -20.91 6.37 7.07
C LYS A 200 -20.97 4.89 6.73
N SER A 201 -20.31 4.09 7.53
CA SER A 201 -20.28 2.65 7.34
C SER A 201 -21.68 2.01 7.45
N ILE A 202 -21.87 0.94 6.68
CA ILE A 202 -23.09 0.12 6.66
C ILE A 202 -23.31 -0.73 7.94
N ALA A 203 -22.29 -1.01 8.77
CA ALA A 203 -22.44 -1.96 9.89
C ALA A 203 -21.31 -2.02 10.94
N TRP A 204 -20.46 -0.99 11.13
CA TRP A 204 -19.24 -1.17 11.95
C TRP A 204 -19.45 -1.16 13.46
N GLY A 205 -20.68 -0.96 13.94
CA GLY A 205 -20.96 -0.88 15.37
C GLY A 205 -20.77 -2.19 16.13
N SER A 206 -20.78 -3.35 15.49
CA SER A 206 -20.80 -4.65 16.20
C SER A 206 -19.73 -5.67 15.78
N ASP A 207 -19.25 -5.65 14.53
CA ASP A 207 -18.30 -6.66 14.05
C ASP A 207 -16.85 -6.17 14.11
N LYS A 208 -16.10 -6.71 15.08
CA LYS A 208 -14.70 -6.33 15.32
C LYS A 208 -13.74 -6.77 14.20
N ARG A 209 -14.14 -7.66 13.30
CA ARG A 209 -13.29 -8.08 12.16
C ARG A 209 -12.91 -6.91 11.26
N TRP A 210 -13.76 -5.89 11.19
CA TRP A 210 -13.45 -4.66 10.45
C TRP A 210 -12.16 -3.98 10.91
N CYS A 211 -11.77 -4.15 12.18
CA CYS A 211 -10.58 -3.51 12.74
C CYS A 211 -9.25 -4.07 12.19
N ASP A 212 -9.31 -5.19 11.46
CA ASP A 212 -8.16 -5.73 10.70
C ASP A 212 -7.76 -4.79 9.56
N TRP A 213 -8.73 -4.08 8.95
CA TRP A 213 -8.49 -3.18 7.82
C TRP A 213 -8.70 -1.69 8.17
N LEU A 214 -9.31 -1.40 9.32
CA LEU A 214 -9.83 -0.09 9.66
C LEU A 214 -9.28 0.36 11.01
N ASP A 215 -9.06 1.66 11.17
CA ASP A 215 -8.64 2.22 12.45
C ASP A 215 -9.86 2.44 13.36
N CYS A 216 -10.29 1.37 14.03
CA CYS A 216 -11.37 1.39 15.01
C CYS A 216 -11.03 2.16 16.31
N SER A 217 -9.82 2.71 16.46
CA SER A 217 -9.51 3.57 17.61
C SER A 217 -10.12 4.97 17.48
N ARG A 218 -10.59 5.32 16.27
CA ARG A 218 -11.20 6.61 15.95
C ARG A 218 -12.73 6.58 16.14
N PRO A 219 -13.34 7.70 16.55
CA PRO A 219 -14.80 7.82 16.60
C PRO A 219 -15.44 7.61 15.22
N LEU A 220 -16.59 6.93 15.18
CA LEU A 220 -17.31 6.65 13.93
C LEU A 220 -17.91 7.92 13.31
N GLU A 221 -18.16 8.94 14.13
CA GLU A 221 -18.67 10.24 13.72
C GLU A 221 -17.67 11.00 12.85
N GLU A 222 -16.38 10.69 12.99
CA GLU A 222 -15.32 11.24 12.16
C GLU A 222 -15.27 10.57 10.77
N GLY A 223 -16.09 9.55 10.50
CA GLY A 223 -16.07 8.77 9.27
C GLY A 223 -15.15 7.56 9.38
N ILE A 224 -14.64 7.08 8.24
CA ILE A 224 -13.85 5.85 8.19
C ILE A 224 -12.38 6.11 7.92
N PHE A 225 -11.52 5.37 8.61
CA PHE A 225 -10.07 5.44 8.49
C PHE A 225 -9.55 4.08 8.03
N VAL A 226 -9.13 3.99 6.78
CA VAL A 226 -8.65 2.74 6.19
C VAL A 226 -7.15 2.62 6.39
N ARG A 227 -6.70 1.50 6.98
CA ARG A 227 -5.28 1.23 7.24
C ARG A 227 -4.51 1.00 5.93
N PRO A 228 -3.27 1.48 5.82
CA PRO A 228 -2.43 1.22 4.67
C PRO A 228 -1.82 -0.20 4.77
N ILE A 229 -2.45 -1.21 4.18
CA ILE A 229 -1.96 -2.59 4.18
C ILE A 229 -1.40 -2.92 2.80
N VAL A 230 -0.11 -3.27 2.74
CA VAL A 230 0.62 -3.58 1.49
C VAL A 230 -0.11 -4.66 0.69
N GLY A 231 -0.23 -4.43 -0.62
CA GLY A 231 -0.92 -5.33 -1.55
C GLY A 231 -2.43 -5.15 -1.62
N ASN A 232 -3.05 -4.52 -0.61
CA ASN A 232 -4.48 -4.26 -0.60
C ASN A 232 -4.80 -2.93 -1.29
N ALA A 233 -6.06 -2.77 -1.69
CA ALA A 233 -6.54 -1.59 -2.38
C ALA A 233 -7.89 -1.10 -1.87
N LEU A 234 -8.14 0.19 -2.06
CA LEU A 234 -9.46 0.78 -2.01
C LEU A 234 -9.97 1.03 -3.42
N PHE A 235 -11.27 0.88 -3.61
CA PHE A 235 -11.98 1.30 -4.81
C PHE A 235 -13.20 2.14 -4.44
N TRP A 236 -13.42 3.25 -5.14
CA TRP A 236 -14.66 4.02 -5.00
C TRP A 236 -15.13 4.66 -6.30
N VAL A 237 -16.43 4.97 -6.32
CA VAL A 237 -17.10 5.68 -7.43
C VAL A 237 -17.29 7.14 -7.05
N ASN A 238 -16.64 8.03 -7.80
CA ASN A 238 -16.65 9.48 -7.56
C ASN A 238 -17.93 10.18 -8.01
N PHE A 239 -18.75 9.56 -8.86
CA PHE A 239 -19.97 10.16 -9.39
C PHE A 239 -21.22 9.45 -8.85
N LYS A 240 -22.30 10.21 -8.75
CA LYS A 240 -23.67 9.69 -8.60
C LYS A 240 -24.16 9.08 -9.91
N GLU A 241 -25.27 8.36 -9.85
CA GLU A 241 -25.95 7.83 -11.04
C GLU A 241 -26.31 8.91 -12.06
N ASP A 242 -26.63 10.12 -11.59
CA ASP A 242 -26.95 11.27 -12.44
C ASP A 242 -25.72 11.92 -13.10
N GLY A 243 -24.52 11.36 -12.90
CA GLY A 243 -23.25 11.82 -13.46
C GLY A 243 -22.67 13.08 -12.80
N THR A 244 -23.26 13.56 -11.71
CA THR A 244 -22.65 14.62 -10.88
C THR A 244 -21.66 14.03 -9.88
N GLY A 245 -20.68 14.82 -9.45
CA GLY A 245 -19.72 14.38 -8.45
C GLY A 245 -20.37 14.07 -7.10
N HIS A 246 -19.83 13.07 -6.41
CA HIS A 246 -20.37 12.53 -5.18
C HIS A 246 -19.72 13.22 -3.97
N PRO A 247 -20.42 14.10 -3.22
CA PRO A 247 -19.78 14.90 -2.18
C PRO A 247 -19.25 14.09 -0.99
N ALA A 248 -19.72 12.85 -0.81
CA ALA A 248 -19.26 11.96 0.24
C ALA A 248 -17.94 11.24 -0.08
N THR A 249 -17.43 11.31 -1.33
CA THR A 249 -16.10 10.77 -1.68
C THR A 249 -14.96 11.74 -1.35
N LEU A 250 -15.25 12.82 -0.63
CA LEU A 250 -14.22 13.65 -0.01
C LEU A 250 -13.33 12.74 0.83
N HIS A 251 -12.02 12.78 0.60
CA HIS A 251 -11.09 11.92 1.29
C HIS A 251 -9.73 12.58 1.50
N ALA A 252 -8.98 12.08 2.47
CA ALA A 252 -7.67 12.59 2.85
C ALA A 252 -6.67 11.44 3.04
N GLY A 253 -5.38 11.73 2.83
CA GLY A 253 -4.29 10.89 3.32
C GLY A 253 -3.82 11.42 4.65
N MET A 254 -4.12 10.70 5.74
CA MET A 254 -3.74 11.12 7.09
C MET A 254 -2.21 11.19 7.24
N PRO A 255 -1.69 12.01 8.17
CA PRO A 255 -0.26 12.11 8.41
C PRO A 255 0.39 10.76 8.66
N VAL A 256 1.52 10.52 8.00
CA VAL A 256 2.45 9.45 8.38
C VAL A 256 3.16 9.90 9.66
N VAL A 257 3.01 9.16 10.75
CA VAL A 257 3.56 9.51 12.06
C VAL A 257 5.02 9.06 12.17
N GLU A 258 5.33 7.86 11.67
CA GLU A 258 6.69 7.33 11.57
C GLU A 258 6.85 6.54 10.26
N GLY A 259 8.06 6.53 9.70
CA GLY A 259 8.39 5.74 8.51
C GLY A 259 7.89 6.35 7.20
N THR A 260 7.52 5.49 6.25
CA THR A 260 7.13 5.87 4.87
C THR A 260 5.95 5.03 4.38
N LYS A 261 5.00 5.68 3.71
CA LYS A 261 3.89 5.07 2.97
C LYS A 261 4.06 5.34 1.47
N ILE A 262 3.87 4.32 0.65
CA ILE A 262 3.77 4.46 -0.81
C ILE A 262 2.45 3.88 -1.28
N GLY A 263 1.61 4.74 -1.87
CA GLY A 263 0.36 4.34 -2.51
C GLY A 263 0.44 4.39 -4.03
N LEU A 264 -0.53 3.77 -4.70
CA LEU A 264 -0.67 3.73 -6.15
C LEU A 264 -2.09 4.16 -6.52
N ASN A 265 -2.22 5.33 -7.13
CA ASN A 265 -3.47 5.80 -7.70
C ASN A 265 -3.71 5.19 -9.07
N MET A 266 -4.94 4.75 -9.30
CA MET A 266 -5.42 4.33 -10.62
C MET A 266 -6.77 5.00 -10.87
N TRP A 267 -6.78 6.01 -11.73
CA TRP A 267 -7.98 6.78 -12.03
C TRP A 267 -8.56 6.39 -13.37
N THR A 268 -9.89 6.24 -13.43
CA THR A 268 -10.60 6.00 -14.70
C THR A 268 -11.53 7.17 -15.00
N TYR A 269 -11.38 7.78 -16.18
CA TYR A 269 -12.26 8.84 -16.66
C TYR A 269 -13.63 8.30 -17.08
N GLY A 270 -14.65 9.11 -16.86
CA GLY A 270 -15.98 8.90 -17.40
C GLY A 270 -16.66 10.23 -17.71
N LYS A 271 -17.71 10.17 -18.53
CA LYS A 271 -18.53 11.35 -18.87
C LYS A 271 -19.20 11.88 -17.60
N THR A 272 -19.10 13.18 -17.42
CA THR A 272 -19.87 13.92 -16.41
C THR A 272 -21.22 14.32 -17.00
N SER A 273 -22.20 14.59 -16.14
CA SER A 273 -23.48 15.12 -16.57
C SER A 273 -23.42 16.61 -16.86
N ARG A 274 -24.06 17.03 -17.96
CA ARG A 274 -24.38 18.43 -18.23
C ARG A 274 -25.69 18.74 -17.51
N LYS A 275 -25.63 19.24 -16.28
CA LYS A 275 -26.71 20.10 -15.78
C LYS A 275 -26.45 21.53 -16.22
#